data_AF-A0A382FKD3-F1
#
_entry.id   AF-A0A382FKD3-F1
#
_cell.length_a   1.000
_cell.length_b   1.000
_cell.length_c   1.000
_cell.angle_alpha   90.00
_cell.angle_beta   90.00
_cell.angle_gamma   90.00
#
_symmetry.space_group_name_H-M   'P 1'
#
loop_
_entity.id
_entity.type
_entity.pdbx_description
1 polymer ?
#
loop_
_entity_poly.entity_id
_entity_poly.type
_entity_poly.pdbx_seq_one_letter_code
_entity_poly.pdbx_strand_id
1 'polypeptide(L)'
;LSAFASTFVLEKMLVKSIMGYALAAVIAYVLWIVIERLIDEKADKVPSKHKKYWRVAQWGTTAFLWYTWLSHDIANVAVFLPRALSIEWMVFVSVVFVGFLGYTLYEKGGKIQEIVLEKTGTRYVRSATLINLVYAFILLFFKEYNDIPMSTTWVFVGLLCGRELAISSIMENYKFKYVFPIIGRDFLKMMIGLIVSVGIVLAIHYVIVPNGLYYN
;
A
#
# COMPACT_ATOMS: atom_id res chain seq x y z
N LEU A 1 1.63 -7.40 -13.38
CA LEU A 1 0.47 -6.53 -13.69
C LEU A 1 0.72 -5.68 -14.93
N SER A 2 1.76 -4.84 -14.92
CA SER A 2 2.09 -3.93 -16.03
C SER A 2 2.36 -4.63 -17.38
N ALA A 3 2.85 -5.87 -17.39
CA ALA A 3 3.21 -6.62 -18.61
C ALA A 3 2.03 -6.97 -19.54
N PHE A 4 0.82 -7.05 -18.99
CA PHE A 4 -0.38 -7.48 -19.71
C PHE A 4 -1.32 -6.32 -20.07
N ALA A 5 -0.99 -5.08 -19.67
CA ALA A 5 -1.78 -3.90 -19.98
C ALA A 5 -1.35 -3.30 -21.33
N SER A 6 -2.30 -2.88 -22.16
CA SER A 6 -1.99 -2.01 -23.31
C SER A 6 -1.35 -0.72 -22.82
N THR A 7 -0.48 -0.11 -23.63
CA THR A 7 0.24 1.13 -23.28
C THR A 7 -0.70 2.23 -22.78
N PHE A 8 -1.89 2.35 -23.37
CA PHE A 8 -2.94 3.29 -22.96
C PHE A 8 -3.55 2.97 -21.58
N VAL A 9 -3.81 1.70 -21.27
CA VAL A 9 -4.32 1.30 -19.96
C VAL A 9 -3.24 1.50 -18.89
N LEU A 10 -1.98 1.19 -19.23
CA LEU A 10 -0.84 1.39 -18.35
C LEU A 10 -0.66 2.88 -17.99
N GLU A 11 -0.70 3.78 -18.98
CA GLU A 11 -0.60 5.23 -18.74
C GLU A 11 -1.70 5.72 -17.78
N LYS A 12 -2.95 5.33 -18.02
CA LYS A 12 -4.08 5.68 -17.14
C LYS A 12 -3.92 5.16 -15.72
N MET A 13 -3.43 3.93 -15.56
CA MET A 13 -3.16 3.34 -14.25
C MET A 13 -2.03 4.09 -13.52
N LEU A 14 -0.99 4.54 -14.23
CA LEU A 14 0.11 5.31 -13.65
C LEU A 14 -0.36 6.68 -13.16
N VAL A 15 -1.08 7.42 -14.01
CA VAL A 15 -1.61 8.75 -13.65
C VAL A 15 -2.54 8.63 -12.45
N LYS A 16 -3.46 7.66 -12.44
CA LYS A 16 -4.33 7.39 -11.28
C LYS A 16 -3.53 7.05 -10.03
N SER A 17 -2.47 6.25 -10.14
CA SER A 17 -1.64 5.87 -8.98
C SER A 17 -0.92 7.07 -8.37
N ILE A 18 -0.39 7.99 -9.20
CA ILE A 18 0.25 9.23 -8.73
C ILE A 18 -0.79 10.17 -8.09
N MET A 19 -1.97 10.31 -8.69
CA MET A 19 -3.07 11.08 -8.09
C MET A 19 -3.52 10.47 -6.75
N GLY A 20 -3.61 9.15 -6.68
CA GLY A 20 -3.91 8.41 -5.46
C GLY A 20 -2.89 8.68 -4.35
N TYR A 21 -1.60 8.68 -4.68
CA TYR A 21 -0.53 9.07 -3.75
C TYR A 21 -0.75 10.49 -3.21
N ALA A 22 -0.97 11.48 -4.09
CA ALA A 22 -1.12 12.87 -3.67
C ALA A 22 -2.35 13.06 -2.78
N LEU A 23 -3.49 12.50 -3.19
CA LEU A 23 -4.74 12.59 -2.42
C LEU A 23 -4.62 11.86 -1.08
N ALA A 24 -4.02 10.67 -1.06
CA ALA A 24 -3.77 9.92 0.17
C ALA A 24 -2.86 10.69 1.12
N ALA A 25 -1.81 11.34 0.63
CA ALA A 25 -0.92 12.14 1.45
C ALA A 25 -1.63 13.35 2.08
N VAL A 26 -2.47 14.06 1.33
CA VAL A 26 -3.24 15.20 1.85
C VAL A 26 -4.26 14.75 2.89
N ILE A 27 -5.04 13.71 2.60
CA ILE A 27 -6.04 13.17 3.53
C ILE A 27 -5.35 12.66 4.80
N ALA A 28 -4.26 11.90 4.65
CA ALA A 28 -3.47 11.41 5.78
C ALA A 28 -2.94 12.56 6.63
N TYR A 29 -2.38 13.61 6.01
CA TYR A 29 -1.85 14.76 6.71
C TYR A 29 -2.92 15.44 7.58
N VAL A 30 -4.08 15.75 6.99
CA VAL A 30 -5.19 16.41 7.71
C VAL A 30 -5.72 15.52 8.84
N LEU A 31 -6.00 14.24 8.55
CA LEU A 31 -6.49 13.30 9.56
C LEU A 31 -5.48 13.13 10.71
N TRP A 32 -4.19 13.03 10.40
CA TRP A 32 -3.18 12.80 11.41
C TRP A 32 -2.95 14.03 12.29
N ILE A 33 -3.14 15.25 11.77
CA ILE A 33 -3.14 16.45 12.61
C ILE A 33 -4.23 16.37 13.69
N VAL A 34 -5.43 15.93 13.31
CA VAL A 34 -6.56 15.79 14.24
C VAL A 34 -6.26 14.68 15.25
N ILE A 35 -5.76 13.53 14.78
CA ILE A 35 -5.47 12.37 15.64
C ILE A 35 -4.38 12.71 16.66
N GLU A 36 -3.24 13.29 16.25
CA GLU A 36 -2.14 13.62 17.17
C GLU A 36 -2.54 14.68 18.21
N ARG A 37 -3.47 15.57 17.88
CA ARG A 37 -4.02 16.53 18.87
C ARG A 37 -4.93 15.89 19.90
N LEU A 38 -5.64 14.82 19.53
CA LEU A 38 -6.57 14.12 20.41
C LEU A 38 -5.90 12.96 21.17
N ILE A 39 -4.83 12.39 20.61
CA ILE A 39 -4.22 11.14 21.03
C ILE A 39 -2.70 11.33 21.05
N ASP A 40 -2.17 11.77 22.18
CA ASP A 40 -0.73 11.76 22.44
C ASP A 40 -0.35 10.47 23.19
N GLU A 41 0.06 9.46 22.44
CA GLU A 41 0.46 8.16 22.98
C GLU A 41 1.78 8.21 23.79
N LYS A 42 2.58 9.27 23.62
CA LYS A 42 3.81 9.45 24.41
C LYS A 42 3.50 10.00 25.80
N ALA A 43 2.49 10.86 25.90
CA ALA A 43 2.01 11.41 27.16
C ALA A 43 1.01 10.48 27.88
N ASP A 44 0.11 9.81 27.14
CA ASP A 44 -0.98 8.99 27.69
C ASP A 44 -0.85 7.51 27.30
N LYS A 45 -0.06 6.77 28.09
CA LYS A 45 0.16 5.34 27.86
C LYS A 45 -1.07 4.52 28.26
N VAL A 46 -1.50 3.62 27.37
CA VAL A 46 -2.60 2.68 27.64
C VAL A 46 -2.40 1.93 28.97
N PRO A 47 -3.36 2.02 29.92
CA PRO A 47 -3.30 1.30 31.18
C PRO A 47 -3.18 -0.21 30.98
N SER A 48 -2.42 -0.90 31.83
CA SER A 48 -2.17 -2.34 31.75
C SER A 48 -3.43 -3.18 31.61
N LYS A 49 -4.51 -2.80 32.30
CA LYS A 49 -5.85 -3.43 32.25
C LYS A 49 -6.50 -3.38 30.87
N HIS A 50 -6.26 -2.31 30.09
CA HIS A 50 -6.88 -2.12 28.78
C HIS A 50 -6.04 -2.69 27.63
N LYS A 51 -4.78 -3.07 27.87
CA LYS A 51 -3.88 -3.61 26.83
C LYS A 51 -4.44 -4.86 26.14
N LYS A 52 -5.20 -5.70 26.85
CA LYS A 52 -5.81 -6.91 26.25
C LYS A 52 -6.86 -6.54 25.20
N TYR A 53 -7.72 -5.56 25.48
CA TYR A 53 -8.72 -5.07 24.53
C TYR A 53 -8.08 -4.44 23.30
N TRP A 54 -7.06 -3.59 23.51
CA TRP A 54 -6.32 -2.98 22.39
C TRP A 54 -5.57 -4.01 21.55
N ARG A 55 -5.08 -5.09 22.15
CA ARG A 55 -4.47 -6.19 21.39
C ARG A 55 -5.49 -6.89 20.50
N VAL A 56 -6.70 -7.18 21.02
CA VAL A 56 -7.77 -7.78 20.22
C VAL A 56 -8.22 -6.83 19.11
N ALA A 57 -8.39 -5.54 19.43
CA ALA A 57 -8.70 -4.52 18.45
C ALA A 57 -7.63 -4.47 17.35
N GLN A 58 -6.34 -4.49 17.72
CA GLN A 58 -5.24 -4.51 16.76
C GLN A 58 -5.31 -5.70 15.80
N TRP A 59 -5.60 -6.91 16.30
CA TRP A 59 -5.80 -8.07 15.44
C TRP A 59 -6.97 -7.89 14.48
N GLY A 60 -8.10 -7.36 14.97
CA GLY A 60 -9.26 -7.08 14.14
C GLY A 60 -8.97 -6.04 13.04
N THR A 61 -8.29 -4.95 13.39
CA THR A 61 -7.95 -3.90 12.41
C THR A 61 -6.86 -4.32 11.45
N THR A 62 -5.90 -5.14 11.88
CA THR A 62 -4.94 -5.78 10.97
C THR A 62 -5.64 -6.71 9.99
N ALA A 63 -6.55 -7.58 10.45
CA ALA A 63 -7.31 -8.46 9.57
C ALA A 63 -8.17 -7.66 8.58
N PHE A 64 -8.80 -6.58 9.03
CA PHE A 64 -9.58 -5.70 8.17
C PHE A 64 -8.73 -5.01 7.11
N LEU A 65 -7.55 -4.48 7.48
CA LEU A 65 -6.60 -3.90 6.54
C LEU A 65 -6.12 -4.92 5.50
N TRP A 66 -5.81 -6.14 5.93
CA TRP A 66 -5.42 -7.22 5.02
C TRP A 66 -6.54 -7.57 4.04
N TYR A 67 -7.77 -7.66 4.53
CA TYR A 67 -8.94 -7.92 3.68
C TYR A 67 -9.13 -6.83 2.63
N THR A 68 -9.09 -5.56 3.03
CA THR A 68 -9.31 -4.44 2.10
C THR A 68 -8.17 -4.35 1.08
N TRP A 69 -6.93 -4.48 1.54
CA TRP A 69 -5.75 -4.48 0.68
C TRP A 69 -5.75 -5.63 -0.33
N LEU A 70 -6.00 -6.87 0.14
CA LEU A 70 -6.03 -8.05 -0.73
C LEU A 70 -7.19 -7.97 -1.74
N SER A 71 -8.35 -7.49 -1.32
CA SER A 71 -9.51 -7.30 -2.22
C SER A 71 -9.19 -6.32 -3.36
N HIS A 72 -8.45 -5.24 -3.05
CA HIS A 72 -8.00 -4.29 -4.07
C HIS A 72 -7.00 -4.90 -5.03
N ASP A 73 -5.99 -5.59 -4.52
CA ASP A 73 -4.94 -6.14 -5.35
C ASP A 73 -5.47 -7.29 -6.23
N ILE A 74 -6.40 -8.10 -5.73
CA ILE A 74 -7.11 -9.10 -6.53
C ILE A 74 -7.95 -8.41 -7.61
N ALA A 75 -8.68 -7.33 -7.29
CA ALA A 75 -9.46 -6.59 -8.30
C ALA A 75 -8.55 -6.00 -9.39
N ASN A 76 -7.37 -5.48 -9.02
CA ASN A 76 -6.38 -4.99 -9.96
C ASN A 76 -5.91 -6.08 -10.93
N VAL A 77 -5.74 -7.33 -10.47
CA VAL A 77 -5.38 -8.48 -11.32
C VAL A 77 -6.58 -8.96 -12.14
N ALA A 78 -7.77 -9.05 -11.53
CA ALA A 78 -8.99 -9.60 -12.12
C ALA A 78 -9.42 -8.88 -13.40
N VAL A 79 -9.14 -7.58 -13.53
CA VAL A 79 -9.39 -6.81 -14.76
C VAL A 79 -8.67 -7.37 -15.98
N PHE A 80 -7.56 -8.08 -15.79
CA PHE A 80 -6.79 -8.70 -16.88
C PHE A 80 -7.16 -10.17 -17.13
N LEU A 81 -8.02 -10.77 -16.30
CA LEU A 81 -8.50 -12.12 -16.56
C LEU A 81 -9.65 -12.12 -17.57
N PRO A 82 -9.75 -13.15 -18.43
CA PRO A 82 -10.93 -13.38 -19.26
C PRO A 82 -12.21 -13.41 -18.41
N ARG A 83 -13.30 -12.82 -18.91
CA ARG A 83 -14.60 -12.80 -18.19
C ARG A 83 -15.21 -14.19 -18.00
N ALA A 84 -14.83 -15.14 -18.84
CA ALA A 84 -15.18 -16.55 -18.70
C ALA A 84 -13.88 -17.34 -18.52
N LEU A 85 -13.73 -17.97 -17.36
CA LEU A 85 -12.64 -18.87 -17.05
C LEU A 85 -13.20 -20.29 -16.96
N SER A 86 -12.49 -21.26 -17.54
CA SER A 86 -12.80 -22.67 -17.26
C SER A 86 -12.53 -22.95 -15.78
N ILE A 87 -13.22 -23.96 -15.23
CA ILE A 87 -13.05 -24.38 -13.84
C ILE A 87 -11.58 -24.73 -13.56
N GLU A 88 -10.90 -25.35 -14.52
CA GLU A 88 -9.48 -25.69 -14.45
C GLU A 88 -8.60 -24.44 -14.22
N TRP A 89 -8.82 -23.37 -15.00
CA TRP A 89 -8.09 -22.12 -14.83
C TRP A 89 -8.43 -21.41 -13.52
N MET A 90 -9.70 -21.47 -13.07
CA MET A 90 -10.08 -20.92 -11.76
C MET A 90 -9.33 -21.61 -10.62
N VAL A 91 -9.26 -22.95 -10.65
CA VAL A 91 -8.53 -23.73 -9.64
C VAL A 91 -7.05 -23.42 -9.68
N PHE A 92 -6.43 -23.41 -10.88
CA PHE A 92 -5.02 -23.09 -11.04
C PHE A 92 -4.67 -21.71 -10.47
N VAL A 93 -5.41 -20.67 -10.88
CA VAL A 93 -5.21 -19.29 -10.40
C VAL A 93 -5.38 -19.22 -8.88
N SER A 94 -6.40 -19.87 -8.33
CA SER A 94 -6.63 -19.89 -6.87
C SER A 94 -5.47 -20.53 -6.12
N VAL A 95 -4.93 -21.65 -6.59
CA VAL A 95 -3.78 -22.33 -5.97
C VAL A 95 -2.55 -21.42 -6.01
N VAL A 96 -2.28 -20.76 -7.14
CA VAL A 96 -1.15 -19.82 -7.26
C VAL A 96 -1.31 -18.65 -6.28
N PHE A 97 -2.50 -18.04 -6.21
CA PHE A 97 -2.76 -16.93 -5.29
C PHE A 97 -2.63 -17.34 -3.81
N VAL A 98 -3.20 -18.49 -3.43
CA VAL A 98 -3.09 -19.00 -2.06
C VAL A 98 -1.64 -19.36 -1.71
N GLY A 99 -0.91 -19.97 -2.65
CA GLY A 99 0.51 -20.28 -2.48
C GLY A 99 1.35 -19.01 -2.28
N PHE A 100 1.12 -17.98 -3.11
CA PHE A 100 1.81 -16.69 -2.99
C PHE A 100 1.46 -15.96 -1.69
N LEU A 101 0.19 -16.01 -1.27
CA LEU A 101 -0.24 -15.45 0.01
C LEU A 101 0.43 -16.19 1.18
N GLY A 102 0.50 -17.52 1.13
CA GLY A 102 1.20 -18.35 2.11
C GLY A 102 2.69 -18.01 2.20
N TYR A 103 3.36 -17.85 1.07
CA TYR A 103 4.75 -17.40 1.02
C TYR A 103 4.93 -15.99 1.61
N THR A 104 4.03 -15.06 1.30
CA THR A 104 4.07 -13.69 1.84
C THR A 104 3.92 -13.67 3.37
N LEU A 105 3.02 -14.51 3.90
CA LEU A 105 2.85 -14.68 5.35
C LEU A 105 4.07 -15.35 6.00
N TYR A 106 4.72 -16.30 5.31
CA TYR A 106 5.95 -16.95 5.75
C TYR A 106 7.13 -15.97 5.86
N GLU A 107 7.29 -15.08 4.88
CA GLU A 107 8.29 -14.00 4.87
C GLU A 107 7.98 -12.87 5.87
N LYS A 108 6.83 -12.92 6.57
CA LYS A 108 6.39 -11.95 7.60
C LYS A 108 6.33 -10.49 7.12
N GLY A 109 6.32 -10.26 5.81
CA GLY A 109 6.31 -8.93 5.22
C GLY A 109 7.68 -8.37 4.84
N GLY A 110 8.78 -9.12 4.98
CA GLY A 110 10.10 -8.78 4.41
C GLY A 110 10.55 -7.32 4.60
N LYS A 111 11.14 -6.72 3.56
CA LYS A 111 11.68 -5.34 3.61
C LYS A 111 10.63 -4.26 3.85
N ILE A 112 9.35 -4.48 3.49
CA ILE A 112 8.31 -3.48 3.74
C ILE A 112 7.99 -3.39 5.24
N GLN A 113 8.14 -4.49 5.99
CA GLN A 113 7.98 -4.49 7.43
C GLN A 113 9.03 -3.59 8.12
N GLU A 114 10.28 -3.60 7.65
CA GLU A 114 11.33 -2.69 8.16
C GLU A 114 10.94 -1.22 7.97
N ILE A 115 10.46 -0.87 6.77
CA ILE A 115 10.01 0.49 6.45
C ILE A 115 8.88 0.94 7.40
N VAL A 116 7.93 0.05 7.72
CA VAL A 116 6.82 0.35 8.64
C VAL A 116 7.30 0.46 10.08
N LEU A 117 8.22 -0.39 10.51
CA LEU A 117 8.76 -0.38 11.87
C LEU A 117 9.68 0.81 12.16
N GLU A 118 10.27 1.41 11.12
CA GLU A 118 11.04 2.66 11.20
C GLU A 118 10.15 3.89 11.47
N LYS A 119 8.83 3.81 11.25
CA LYS A 119 7.92 4.96 11.40
C LYS A 119 7.56 5.26 12.85
N THR A 120 7.32 6.54 13.13
CA THR A 120 7.03 7.00 14.48
C THR A 120 5.72 6.38 14.97
N GLY A 121 5.63 5.97 16.23
CA GLY A 121 4.37 5.52 16.87
C GLY A 121 3.85 4.13 16.49
N THR A 122 4.42 3.44 15.49
CA THR A 122 3.97 2.08 15.08
C THR A 122 4.20 1.00 16.13
N ARG A 123 5.02 1.29 17.14
CA ARG A 123 5.33 0.39 18.27
C ARG A 123 4.24 0.35 19.34
N TYR A 124 3.34 1.34 19.38
CA TYR A 124 2.26 1.40 20.36
C TYR A 124 0.99 0.75 19.81
N VAL A 125 0.38 -0.15 20.58
CA VAL A 125 -0.76 -0.96 20.12
C VAL A 125 -1.97 -0.12 19.70
N ARG A 126 -2.28 0.96 20.42
CA ARG A 126 -3.40 1.87 20.13
C ARG A 126 -3.11 2.68 18.86
N SER A 127 -1.93 3.28 18.75
CA SER A 127 -1.51 3.96 17.52
C SER A 127 -1.51 3.02 16.32
N ALA A 128 -0.99 1.79 16.46
CA ALA A 128 -1.02 0.79 15.39
C ALA A 128 -2.45 0.43 14.97
N THR A 129 -3.40 0.43 15.91
CA THR A 129 -4.83 0.15 15.64
C THR A 129 -5.44 1.27 14.81
N LEU A 130 -5.15 2.51 15.17
CA LEU A 130 -5.63 3.70 14.45
C LEU A 130 -4.99 3.80 13.05
N ILE A 131 -3.70 3.52 12.93
CA ILE A 131 -3.00 3.46 11.63
C ILE A 131 -3.71 2.45 10.72
N ASN A 132 -3.94 1.22 11.20
CA ASN A 132 -4.62 0.20 10.40
C ASN A 132 -6.02 0.63 9.95
N LEU A 133 -6.81 1.22 10.85
CA LEU A 133 -8.16 1.69 10.54
C LEU A 133 -8.15 2.80 9.49
N VAL A 134 -7.36 3.86 9.72
CA VAL A 134 -7.26 4.98 8.78
C VAL A 134 -6.81 4.48 7.41
N TYR A 135 -5.85 3.56 7.37
CA TYR A 135 -5.34 3.00 6.12
C TYR A 135 -6.42 2.17 5.41
N ALA A 136 -7.12 1.31 6.15
CA ALA A 136 -8.19 0.50 5.59
C ALA A 136 -9.36 1.35 5.05
N PHE A 137 -9.76 2.40 5.77
CA PHE A 137 -10.83 3.29 5.32
C PHE A 137 -10.44 4.14 4.10
N ILE A 138 -9.21 4.65 4.06
CA ILE A 138 -8.71 5.37 2.88
C ILE A 138 -8.68 4.43 1.67
N LEU A 139 -8.19 3.19 1.84
CA LEU A 139 -8.23 2.21 0.76
C LEU A 139 -9.67 1.94 0.31
N LEU A 140 -10.61 1.70 1.23
CA LEU A 140 -12.02 1.51 0.90
C LEU A 140 -12.63 2.69 0.15
N PHE A 141 -12.33 3.92 0.57
CA PHE A 141 -12.76 5.12 -0.15
C PHE A 141 -12.22 5.14 -1.59
N PHE A 142 -10.94 4.83 -1.76
CA PHE A 142 -10.35 4.71 -3.10
C PHE A 142 -10.95 3.56 -3.92
N LYS A 143 -11.42 2.47 -3.28
CA LYS A 143 -12.15 1.36 -3.92
C LYS A 143 -13.42 1.84 -4.57
N GLU A 144 -14.26 2.53 -3.80
CA GLU A 144 -15.60 2.92 -4.22
C GLU A 144 -15.54 4.07 -5.24
N TYR A 145 -14.52 4.91 -5.15
CA TYR A 145 -14.37 6.07 -6.02
C TYR A 145 -13.68 5.77 -7.38
N ASN A 146 -13.02 4.62 -7.56
CA ASN A 146 -12.22 4.35 -8.76
C ASN A 146 -12.67 3.10 -9.52
N ASP A 147 -13.20 3.29 -10.73
CA ASP A 147 -13.51 2.19 -11.66
C ASP A 147 -12.28 1.58 -12.37
N ILE A 148 -11.10 2.19 -12.24
CA ILE A 148 -9.87 1.74 -12.90
C ILE A 148 -8.85 1.31 -11.84
N PRO A 149 -8.17 0.16 -12.04
CA PRO A 149 -7.10 -0.32 -11.17
C PRO A 149 -6.08 0.77 -10.81
N MET A 150 -5.84 0.93 -9.51
CA MET A 150 -4.85 1.86 -8.97
C MET A 150 -3.86 1.08 -8.10
N SER A 151 -2.60 1.49 -8.10
CA SER A 151 -1.58 0.85 -7.27
C SER A 151 -1.78 1.21 -5.79
N THR A 152 -2.11 0.20 -4.98
CA THR A 152 -2.23 0.30 -3.52
C THR A 152 -0.91 0.68 -2.86
N THR A 153 0.23 0.31 -3.45
CA THR A 153 1.58 0.72 -2.99
C THR A 153 1.77 2.24 -3.01
N TRP A 154 1.32 2.91 -4.07
CA TRP A 154 1.42 4.36 -4.18
C TRP A 154 0.54 5.06 -3.14
N VAL A 155 -0.69 4.59 -2.97
CA VAL A 155 -1.61 5.09 -1.93
C VAL A 155 -1.00 4.90 -0.53
N PHE A 156 -0.43 3.73 -0.26
CA PHE A 156 0.20 3.41 1.02
C PHE A 156 1.37 4.33 1.36
N VAL A 157 2.28 4.56 0.40
CA VAL A 157 3.42 5.46 0.64
C VAL A 157 2.98 6.92 0.74
N GLY A 158 1.96 7.33 0.00
CA GLY A 158 1.33 8.64 0.18
C GLY A 158 0.80 8.83 1.59
N LEU A 159 0.09 7.82 2.11
CA LEU A 159 -0.43 7.78 3.48
C LEU A 159 0.68 7.88 4.54
N LEU A 160 1.78 7.14 4.36
CA LEU A 160 2.95 7.20 5.25
C LEU A 160 3.60 8.58 5.21
N CYS A 161 3.78 9.14 4.01
CA CYS A 161 4.34 10.46 3.79
C CYS A 161 3.50 11.55 4.48
N GLY A 162 2.20 11.61 4.21
CA GLY A 162 1.30 12.59 4.81
C GLY A 162 1.28 12.51 6.35
N ARG A 163 1.27 11.29 6.88
CA ARG A 163 1.35 11.04 8.33
C ARG A 163 2.63 11.56 8.95
N GLU A 164 3.79 11.20 8.41
CA GLU A 164 5.08 11.64 8.95
C GLU A 164 5.25 13.17 8.85
N LEU A 165 4.72 13.78 7.77
CA LEU A 165 4.68 15.23 7.65
C LEU A 165 3.81 15.89 8.72
N ALA A 166 2.63 15.33 9.02
CA ALA A 166 1.73 15.83 10.05
C ALA A 166 2.31 15.69 11.46
N ILE A 167 2.96 14.57 11.76
CA ILE A 167 3.68 14.41 13.02
C ILE A 167 4.78 15.47 13.12
N SER A 168 5.50 15.74 12.02
CA SER A 168 6.58 16.72 12.00
C SER A 168 6.15 18.18 12.13
N SER A 169 4.89 18.50 11.80
CA SER A 169 4.34 19.85 11.98
C SER A 169 3.81 20.10 13.39
N ILE A 170 3.56 19.04 14.17
CA ILE A 170 3.04 19.13 15.54
C ILE A 170 4.15 18.93 16.58
N MET A 171 5.06 18.00 16.35
CA MET A 171 6.11 17.67 17.31
C MET A 171 7.27 18.67 17.28
N GLU A 172 7.54 19.33 18.40
CA GLU A 172 8.65 20.29 18.54
C GLU A 172 10.04 19.68 18.23
N ASN A 173 10.24 18.42 18.60
CA ASN A 173 11.51 17.71 18.49
C ASN A 173 11.66 16.88 17.19
N TYR A 174 10.66 16.87 16.30
CA TYR A 174 10.68 16.08 15.07
C TYR A 174 10.44 16.98 13.86
N LYS A 175 11.49 17.66 13.40
CA LYS A 175 11.37 18.68 12.35
C LYS A 175 11.38 18.09 10.94
N PHE A 176 10.78 18.82 10.00
CA PHE A 176 10.73 18.51 8.57
C PHE A 176 12.08 18.07 7.96
N LYS A 177 13.20 18.66 8.39
CA LYS A 177 14.57 18.31 7.94
C LYS A 177 14.92 16.82 8.17
N TYR A 178 14.36 16.19 9.20
CA TYR A 178 14.59 14.77 9.49
C TYR A 178 13.66 13.86 8.68
N VAL A 179 12.45 14.36 8.36
CA VAL A 179 11.41 13.57 7.69
C VAL A 179 11.58 13.57 6.18
N PHE A 180 11.99 14.71 5.60
CA PHE A 180 12.15 14.86 4.16
C PHE A 180 13.12 13.82 3.54
N PRO A 181 14.30 13.52 4.12
CA PRO A 181 15.18 12.47 3.60
C PRO A 181 14.55 11.07 3.64
N ILE A 182 13.75 10.77 4.66
CA ILE A 182 13.05 9.48 4.81
C ILE A 182 12.01 9.34 3.70
N ILE A 183 11.16 10.35 3.52
CA ILE A 183 10.14 10.39 2.47
C ILE A 183 10.80 10.30 1.09
N GLY A 184 11.84 11.09 0.84
CA GLY A 184 12.55 11.11 -0.43
C GLY A 184 13.18 9.76 -0.78
N ARG A 185 13.78 9.08 0.21
CA ARG A 185 14.34 7.74 0.04
C ARG A 185 13.27 6.70 -0.31
N ASP A 186 12.12 6.75 0.37
CA ASP A 186 11.02 5.82 0.11
C ASP A 186 10.41 6.06 -1.29
N PHE A 187 10.22 7.33 -1.66
CA PHE A 187 9.77 7.73 -2.99
C PHE A 187 10.74 7.27 -4.10
N LEU A 188 12.04 7.47 -3.91
CA LEU A 188 13.06 7.07 -4.89
C LEU A 188 13.07 5.55 -5.11
N LYS A 189 12.98 4.76 -4.04
CA LYS A 189 12.89 3.29 -4.14
C LYS A 189 11.69 2.87 -4.98
N MET A 190 10.54 3.51 -4.80
CA MET A 190 9.35 3.24 -5.62
C MET A 190 9.55 3.64 -7.08
N MET A 191 10.19 4.78 -7.34
CA MET A 191 10.43 5.24 -8.71
C MET A 191 11.34 4.29 -9.48
N ILE A 192 12.39 3.76 -8.84
CA ILE A 192 13.23 2.73 -9.44
C ILE A 192 12.40 1.48 -9.75
N GLY A 193 11.57 1.02 -8.81
CA GLY A 193 10.67 -0.11 -9.03
C GLY A 193 9.71 0.10 -10.21
N LEU A 194 9.16 1.32 -10.35
CA LEU A 194 8.31 1.68 -11.48
C LEU A 194 9.09 1.68 -12.80
N ILE A 195 10.26 2.32 -12.85
CA ILE A 195 11.10 2.39 -14.06
C ILE A 195 11.47 0.99 -14.53
N VAL A 196 11.90 0.11 -13.62
CA VAL A 196 12.22 -1.28 -13.96
C VAL A 196 10.97 -2.01 -14.47
N SER A 197 9.83 -1.86 -13.79
CA SER A 197 8.59 -2.49 -14.25
C SER A 197 8.16 -2.01 -15.63
N VAL A 198 8.18 -0.71 -15.89
CA VAL A 198 7.80 -0.14 -17.20
C VAL A 198 8.82 -0.52 -18.26
N GLY A 199 10.12 -0.51 -17.94
CA GLY A 199 11.19 -0.94 -18.84
C GLY A 199 11.02 -2.39 -19.30
N ILE A 200 10.67 -3.31 -18.39
CA ILE A 200 10.36 -4.70 -18.75
C ILE A 200 9.17 -4.77 -19.71
N VAL A 201 8.11 -4.00 -19.45
CA VAL A 201 6.91 -3.97 -20.31
C VAL A 201 7.26 -3.47 -21.71
N LEU A 202 7.98 -2.36 -21.79
CA LEU A 202 8.40 -1.79 -23.07
C LEU A 202 9.33 -2.73 -23.82
N ALA A 203 10.25 -3.41 -23.12
CA ALA A 203 11.09 -4.44 -23.73
C ALA A 203 10.25 -5.59 -24.30
N ILE A 204 9.22 -6.05 -23.58
CA ILE A 204 8.31 -7.09 -24.08
C ILE A 204 7.59 -6.62 -25.34
N HIS A 205 6.93 -5.45 -25.29
CA HIS A 205 6.06 -4.98 -26.37
C HIS A 205 6.79 -4.42 -27.59
N TYR A 206 7.97 -3.83 -27.42
CA TYR A 206 8.71 -3.18 -28.51
C TYR A 206 9.95 -3.95 -28.97
N VAL A 207 10.49 -4.87 -28.16
CA VAL A 207 11.70 -5.63 -28.53
C VAL A 207 11.39 -7.12 -28.69
N ILE A 208 10.68 -7.74 -27.75
CA ILE A 208 10.48 -9.20 -27.78
C ILE A 208 9.37 -9.56 -28.78
N VAL A 209 8.17 -8.98 -28.62
CA VAL A 209 6.99 -9.26 -29.46
C VAL A 209 7.20 -8.94 -30.94
N PRO A 210 7.74 -7.76 -31.34
CA PRO A 210 7.90 -7.46 -32.75
C PRO A 210 8.99 -8.29 -33.45
N ASN A 211 9.98 -8.77 -32.70
CA ASN A 211 11.11 -9.54 -33.24
C ASN A 211 10.92 -11.07 -33.16
N GLY A 212 9.75 -11.57 -32.75
CA GLY A 212 9.47 -13.01 -32.73
C GLY A 212 10.30 -13.82 -31.71
N LEU A 213 10.93 -13.17 -30.73
CA LEU A 213 11.93 -13.77 -29.82
C LEU A 213 11.36 -14.74 -28.76
N TYR A 214 10.11 -15.16 -28.90
CA TYR A 214 9.36 -16.03 -27.98
C TYR A 214 9.14 -17.44 -28.57
N TYR A 215 9.64 -17.67 -29.80
CA TYR A 215 9.79 -18.98 -30.42
C TYR A 215 11.27 -19.20 -30.76
N ASN A 216 12.09 -19.55 -29.76
CA ASN A 216 13.37 -20.23 -29.91
C ASN A 216 13.68 -21.03 -28.65
#